data_AF-A0A2K3LA58-F1
#
_entry.id   AF-A0A2K3LA58-F1
#
_cell.length_a   1.000
_cell.length_b   1.000
_cell.length_c   1.000
_cell.angle_alpha   90.00
_cell.angle_beta   90.00
_cell.angle_gamma   90.00
#
_symmetry.space_group_name_H-M   'P 1'
#
loop_
_entity.id
_entity.type
_entity.pdbx_description
1 polymer ?
#
loop_
_entity_poly.entity_id
_entity_poly.type
_entity_poly.pdbx_seq_one_letter_code
_entity_poly.pdbx_strand_id
1 'polypeptide(L)'
;MGFRLPGIRRSSSSKQVEVPKGYIAVYVGEKLKRFLIPVSFLNEFLFQELLSQSEEEFGYCHPMGGLRIPCNEDVFLHTASCLNNL
;
A
#
# COMPACT_ATOMS: atom_id res chain seq x y z
N MET A 1 -3.03 -47.64 26.66
CA MET A 1 -3.70 -46.34 26.95
C MET A 1 -3.06 -45.29 26.07
N GLY A 2 -3.78 -44.83 25.05
CA GLY A 2 -3.28 -43.86 24.07
C GLY A 2 -3.72 -42.45 24.41
N PHE A 3 -2.78 -41.51 24.39
CA PHE A 3 -3.09 -40.07 24.47
C PHE A 3 -2.82 -39.48 23.09
N ARG A 4 -3.89 -39.19 22.36
CA ARG A 4 -3.85 -38.42 21.11
C ARG A 4 -3.79 -36.95 21.48
N LEU A 5 -2.65 -36.30 21.23
CA LEU A 5 -2.57 -34.85 21.25
C LEU A 5 -3.10 -34.32 19.90
N PRO A 6 -4.14 -33.47 19.88
CA PRO A 6 -4.63 -32.86 18.66
C PRO A 6 -3.56 -31.92 18.10
N GLY A 7 -3.21 -32.09 16.83
CA GLY A 7 -2.39 -31.14 16.09
C GLY A 7 -3.02 -29.75 16.19
N ILE A 8 -2.32 -28.87 16.90
CA ILE A 8 -2.71 -27.47 16.98
C ILE A 8 -2.66 -26.88 15.58
N ARG A 9 -3.79 -26.25 15.27
CA ARG A 9 -4.26 -25.87 13.95
C ARG A 9 -3.35 -24.80 13.36
N ARG A 10 -2.96 -25.01 12.09
CA ARG A 10 -2.63 -23.90 11.19
C ARG A 10 -3.85 -22.98 11.11
N SER A 11 -3.71 -21.75 11.60
CA SER A 11 -4.52 -20.59 11.23
C SER A 11 -3.76 -19.39 11.81
N SER A 12 -3.19 -18.49 11.03
CA SER A 12 -3.90 -17.67 10.06
C SER A 12 -3.03 -17.42 8.83
N SER A 13 -3.45 -17.99 7.70
CA SER A 13 -3.10 -17.44 6.38
C SER A 13 -3.83 -16.10 6.22
N SER A 14 -3.42 -15.06 6.95
CA SER A 14 -3.56 -13.73 6.39
C SER A 14 -2.61 -13.71 5.21
N LYS A 15 -3.16 -13.86 4.00
CA LYS A 15 -2.50 -13.39 2.78
C LYS A 15 -2.38 -11.88 2.92
N GLN A 16 -1.56 -11.40 3.85
CA GLN A 16 -0.91 -10.13 3.70
C GLN A 16 -0.16 -10.34 2.41
N VAL A 17 -0.71 -9.79 1.32
CA VAL A 17 -0.03 -9.69 0.03
C VAL A 17 1.36 -9.25 0.39
N GLU A 18 2.32 -10.18 0.36
CA GLU A 18 3.69 -9.95 0.81
C GLU A 18 4.21 -8.85 -0.10
N VAL A 19 4.17 -7.63 0.41
CA VAL A 19 4.68 -6.49 -0.32
C VAL A 19 6.18 -6.74 -0.35
N PRO A 20 6.78 -6.85 -1.55
CA PRO A 20 8.22 -7.07 -1.65
C PRO A 20 8.93 -6.01 -0.83
N LYS A 21 9.98 -6.42 -0.13
CA LYS A 21 10.75 -5.50 0.72
C LYS A 21 11.23 -4.32 -0.12
N GLY A 22 10.86 -3.09 0.28
CA GLY A 22 11.13 -1.88 -0.52
C GLY A 22 10.00 -1.46 -1.45
N TYR A 23 8.80 -2.02 -1.31
CA TYR A 23 7.58 -1.50 -1.95
C TYR A 23 6.55 -1.14 -0.88
N ILE A 24 5.62 -0.24 -1.22
CA ILE A 24 4.49 0.16 -0.38
C ILE A 24 3.19 0.06 -1.17
N ALA A 25 2.10 -0.28 -0.48
CA ALA A 25 0.77 -0.31 -1.06
C ALA A 25 0.09 1.06 -0.94
N VAL A 26 -0.30 1.60 -2.09
CA VAL A 26 -0.99 2.89 -2.24
C VAL A 26 -2.36 2.64 -2.85
N TYR A 27 -3.37 3.35 -2.38
CA TYR A 27 -4.74 3.30 -2.87
C TYR A 27 -5.06 4.62 -3.56
N VAL A 28 -5.34 4.55 -4.86
CA VAL A 28 -5.53 5.74 -5.70
C VAL A 28 -6.94 5.77 -6.27
N GLY A 29 -7.52 6.97 -6.31
CA GLY A 29 -8.82 7.25 -6.90
C GLY A 29 -10.03 6.78 -6.06
N GLU A 30 -11.22 7.01 -6.59
CA GLU A 30 -12.51 6.69 -5.95
C GLU A 30 -12.71 5.18 -5.75
N LYS A 31 -12.15 4.37 -6.66
CA LYS A 31 -12.21 2.90 -6.60
C LYS A 31 -11.20 2.30 -5.63
N LEU A 32 -10.36 3.13 -4.98
CA LEU A 32 -9.29 2.69 -4.08
C LEU A 32 -8.46 1.59 -4.73
N LYS A 33 -8.00 1.85 -5.96
CA LYS A 33 -7.24 0.85 -6.70
C LYS A 33 -5.87 0.73 -6.06
N ARG A 34 -5.51 -0.49 -5.68
CA ARG A 34 -4.24 -0.78 -5.01
C ARG A 34 -3.10 -0.83 -6.02
N PHE A 35 -2.13 0.05 -5.84
CA PHE A 35 -0.86 0.08 -6.55
C PHE A 35 0.28 -0.29 -5.58
N LEU A 36 1.30 -0.95 -6.10
CA LEU A 36 2.56 -1.17 -5.40
C LEU A 36 3.59 -0.26 -6.03
N ILE A 37 4.14 0.66 -5.24
CA ILE A 37 5.24 1.53 -5.69
C ILE A 37 6.50 1.24 -4.89
N PRO A 38 7.69 1.41 -5.47
CA PRO A 38 8.94 1.35 -4.71
C PRO A 38 8.95 2.41 -3.62
N VAL A 39 9.58 2.13 -2.47
CA VAL A 39 9.79 3.12 -1.41
C VAL A 39 10.67 4.28 -1.87
N SER A 40 11.44 4.12 -2.96
CA SER A 40 12.19 5.22 -3.60
C SER A 40 11.30 6.38 -4.02
N PHE A 41 10.03 6.13 -4.33
CA PHE A 41 9.07 7.18 -4.68
C PHE A 41 8.76 8.07 -3.48
N LEU A 42 8.81 7.54 -2.25
CA LEU A 42 8.62 8.33 -1.02
C LEU A 42 9.77 9.32 -0.78
N ASN A 43 10.90 9.14 -1.46
CA ASN A 43 12.04 10.04 -1.39
C ASN A 43 11.92 11.23 -2.35
N GLU A 44 10.94 11.19 -3.26
CA GLU A 44 10.69 12.26 -4.21
C GLU A 44 9.83 13.35 -3.58
N PHE A 45 10.26 14.61 -3.69
CA PHE A 45 9.57 15.75 -3.10
C PHE A 45 8.11 15.85 -3.55
N LEU A 46 7.85 15.59 -4.84
CA LEU A 46 6.48 15.57 -5.40
C LEU A 46 5.59 14.54 -4.72
N PHE A 47 6.15 13.39 -4.37
CA PHE A 47 5.38 12.34 -3.71
C PHE A 47 5.12 12.72 -2.26
N GLN A 48 6.11 13.24 -1.54
CA GLN A 48 5.93 13.69 -0.15
C GLN A 48 4.88 14.79 -0.01
N GLU A 49 4.86 15.78 -0.91
CA GLU A 49 3.80 16.80 -0.98
C GLU A 49 2.43 16.15 -1.19
N LEU A 50 2.33 15.20 -2.12
CA LEU A 50 1.11 14.43 -2.35
C LEU A 50 0.67 13.67 -1.10
N LEU A 51 1.61 13.07 -0.37
CA LEU A 51 1.31 12.34 0.86
C LEU A 51 0.80 13.26 1.96
N SER A 52 1.44 14.41 2.13
CA SER A 52 1.02 15.41 3.13
C SER A 52 -0.40 15.89 2.85
N GLN A 53 -0.74 16.17 1.59
CA GLN A 53 -2.09 16.53 1.18
C GLN A 53 -3.08 15.38 1.41
N SER A 54 -2.66 14.17 1.06
CA SER A 54 -3.49 12.98 1.23
C SER A 54 -3.81 12.66 2.69
N GLU A 55 -2.81 12.84 3.55
CA GLU A 55 -2.90 12.64 4.98
C GLU A 55 -3.84 13.68 5.62
N GLU A 56 -3.75 14.95 5.21
CA GLU A 56 -4.64 16.00 5.72
C GLU A 56 -6.10 15.73 5.33
N GLU A 57 -6.33 15.22 4.12
CA GLU A 57 -7.68 14.96 3.61
C GLU A 57 -8.30 13.64 4.11
N PHE A 58 -7.52 12.57 4.20
CA PHE A 58 -8.04 11.23 4.55
C PHE A 58 -7.64 10.74 5.95
N GLY A 59 -6.66 11.38 6.59
CA GLY A 59 -6.11 10.97 7.87
C GLY A 59 -5.31 9.67 7.82
N TYR A 60 -4.58 9.37 8.89
CA TYR A 60 -3.82 8.12 9.03
C TYR A 60 -4.66 6.89 9.40
N CYS A 61 -5.95 7.07 9.72
CA CYS A 61 -6.81 5.98 10.16
C CYS A 61 -7.43 5.23 8.98
N HIS A 62 -6.64 4.34 8.38
CA HIS A 62 -7.14 3.40 7.39
C HIS A 62 -7.02 1.95 7.90
N PRO A 63 -8.15 1.23 8.07
CA PRO A 63 -8.13 -0.16 8.54
C PRO A 63 -7.39 -1.11 7.58
N MET A 64 -7.16 -0.67 6.34
CA MET A 64 -6.41 -1.41 5.32
C MET A 64 -4.90 -1.18 5.36
N GLY A 65 -4.39 -0.33 6.26
CA GLY A 65 -2.96 -0.15 6.53
C GLY A 65 -2.11 0.34 5.34
N GLY A 66 -2.73 0.99 4.36
CA GLY A 66 -2.02 1.55 3.21
C GLY A 66 -2.39 3.00 2.96
N LEU A 67 -1.57 3.64 2.16
CA LEU A 67 -1.58 5.08 1.92
C LEU A 67 -2.64 5.41 0.87
N ARG A 68 -3.56 6.32 1.17
CA ARG A 68 -4.56 6.77 0.20
C ARG A 68 -4.05 8.02 -0.48
N ILE A 69 -4.29 8.19 -1.78
CA ILE A 69 -3.91 9.40 -2.54
C ILE A 69 -5.17 10.00 -3.19
N PRO A 70 -5.54 11.27 -2.92
CA PRO A 70 -6.58 12.04 -3.64
C PRO A 70 -6.03 12.45 -5.01
N CYS A 71 -5.65 11.49 -5.82
CA CYS A 71 -5.32 11.73 -7.22
C CYS A 71 -6.12 10.80 -8.10
N ASN A 72 -6.39 11.29 -9.30
CA ASN A 72 -6.88 10.43 -10.37
C ASN A 72 -5.86 9.33 -10.64
N GLU A 73 -6.36 8.13 -10.91
CA GLU A 73 -5.54 6.98 -11.26
C GLU A 73 -4.62 7.28 -12.45
N ASP A 74 -5.10 8.00 -13.45
CA ASP A 74 -4.33 8.43 -14.61
C ASP A 74 -3.20 9.41 -14.26
N VAL A 75 -3.48 10.37 -13.37
CA VAL A 75 -2.48 11.35 -12.91
C VAL A 75 -1.39 10.64 -12.12
N PHE A 76 -1.78 9.76 -11.20
CA PHE A 76 -0.82 8.98 -10.43
C PHE A 76 0.05 8.09 -11.33
N LEU A 77 -0.54 7.43 -12.32
CA LEU A 77 0.21 6.63 -13.30
C LEU A 77 1.15 7.48 -14.14
N HIS A 78 0.72 8.69 -14.53
CA HIS A 78 1.57 9.61 -15.28
C HIS A 78 2.75 10.10 -14.42
N THR A 79 2.50 10.55 -13.19
CA THR A 79 3.56 10.95 -12.24
C THR A 79 4.49 9.78 -11.96
N ALA A 80 3.94 8.58 -11.78
CA ALA A 80 4.72 7.39 -11.51
C ALA A 80 5.58 6.95 -12.70
N SER A 81 5.06 7.10 -13.92
CA SER A 81 5.80 6.86 -15.16
C SER A 81 6.94 7.87 -15.31
N CYS A 82 6.69 9.15 -15.05
CA CYS A 82 7.70 10.21 -15.10
C CYS A 82 8.80 9.98 -14.04
N LEU A 83 8.44 9.54 -12.83
CA LEU A 83 9.38 9.22 -11.76
C LEU A 83 10.22 7.96 -12.05
N ASN A 84 9.69 7.02 -12.83
CA ASN A 84 10.40 5.79 -13.20
C ASN A 84 11.36 5.95 -14.40
N ASN A 85 11.48 7.16 -14.97
CA ASN A 85 12.43 7.51 -16.03
C ASN A 85 12.45 6.53 -17.23
N LEU A 86 11.39 6.57 -18.05
CA LEU A 86 11.45 6.18 -19.47
C LEU A 86 10.96 7.33 -20.36
#